data_AF-A0A9D5H7S6-F1
#
_entry.id   AF-A0A9D5H7S6-F1
#
_cell.length_a   1.000
_cell.length_b   1.000
_cell.length_c   1.000
_cell.angle_alpha   90.00
_cell.angle_beta   90.00
_cell.angle_gamma   90.00
#
_symmetry.space_group_name_H-M   'P 1'
#
loop_
_entity.id
_entity.type
_entity.pdbx_description
1 polymer ?
#
loop_
_entity_poly.entity_id
_entity_poly.type
_entity_poly.pdbx_seq_one_letter_code
_entity_poly.pdbx_strand_id
1 'polypeptide(L)'
;MANADLGRIINSDEVQSVVRPIDKTVKCCSLKKNPLKNLNAMLKLNPYAKTARRMALLAEAERVKAKKEKLDKKRTQLSKEDAVTIKAAGKEWYKTMISDSDYTEFENFSKWLGVTSN
;
A
#
# COMPACT_ATOMS: atom_id res chain seq x y z
N MET A 1 33.87 6.46 69.90
CA MET A 1 34.78 6.18 68.77
C MET A 1 36.21 6.28 69.29
N ALA A 2 36.98 5.20 69.29
CA ALA A 2 38.35 5.22 69.82
C ALA A 2 39.33 5.95 68.88
N ASN A 3 39.09 5.89 67.57
CA ASN A 3 39.84 6.62 66.55
C ASN A 3 38.88 7.48 65.73
N ALA A 4 39.26 8.74 65.47
CA ALA A 4 38.45 9.71 64.73
C ALA A 4 38.74 9.74 63.21
N ASP A 5 39.85 9.13 62.77
CA ASP A 5 40.23 9.11 61.35
C ASP A 5 39.50 8.00 60.59
N LEU A 6 38.40 8.38 59.94
CA LEU A 6 37.60 7.49 59.10
C LEU A 6 38.33 7.05 57.83
N GLY A 7 39.20 7.89 57.27
CA GLY A 7 39.90 7.59 56.02
C GLY A 7 40.84 6.40 56.19
N ARG A 8 41.54 6.34 57.33
CA ARG A 8 42.41 5.21 57.68
C ARG A 8 41.63 3.90 57.87
N ILE A 9 40.45 3.95 58.50
CA ILE A 9 39.63 2.76 58.73
C ILE A 9 39.02 2.26 57.41
N ILE A 10 38.54 3.15 56.56
CA ILE A 10 37.92 2.77 55.27
C ILE A 10 38.96 2.17 54.32
N ASN A 11 40.18 2.68 54.32
CA ASN A 11 41.25 2.23 53.43
C ASN A 11 42.10 1.09 54.02
N SER A 12 41.71 0.52 55.18
CA SER A 12 42.43 -0.61 55.76
C SER A 12 42.12 -1.91 55.02
N ASP A 13 43.06 -2.86 55.02
CA ASP A 13 42.94 -4.13 54.28
C ASP A 13 41.79 -4.99 54.79
N GLU A 14 41.49 -4.94 56.09
CA GLU A 14 40.38 -5.70 56.69
C GLU A 14 39.03 -5.23 56.15
N VAL A 15 38.89 -3.94 55.84
CA VAL A 15 37.66 -3.37 55.26
C VAL A 15 37.64 -3.59 53.76
N GLN A 16 38.71 -3.23 53.04
CA GLN A 16 38.75 -3.32 51.58
C GLN A 16 38.70 -4.76 51.04
N SER A 17 39.18 -5.76 51.79
CA SER A 17 39.08 -7.18 51.40
C SER A 17 37.66 -7.73 51.40
N VAL A 18 36.77 -7.17 52.23
CA VAL A 18 35.36 -7.58 52.35
C VAL A 18 34.44 -6.71 51.48
N VAL A 19 34.84 -5.46 51.20
CA VAL A 19 34.07 -4.52 50.39
C VAL A 19 33.96 -4.99 48.95
N ARG A 20 32.75 -4.91 48.39
CA ARG A 20 32.50 -5.17 46.97
C ARG A 20 33.11 -4.05 46.11
N PRO A 21 33.67 -4.36 44.93
CA PRO A 21 34.18 -3.34 44.03
C PRO A 21 33.07 -2.37 43.64
N ILE A 22 33.45 -1.12 43.38
CA ILE A 22 32.51 -0.06 43.01
C ILE A 22 31.89 -0.37 41.64
N ASP A 23 30.57 -0.35 41.56
CA ASP A 23 29.83 -0.40 40.30
C ASP A 23 29.98 0.91 39.53
N LYS A 24 30.86 0.93 38.53
CA LYS A 24 31.11 2.11 37.69
C LYS A 24 30.01 2.39 36.66
N THR A 25 29.04 1.49 36.53
CA THR A 25 28.01 1.60 35.49
C THR A 25 26.87 2.50 35.94
N VAL A 26 26.84 3.73 35.43
CA VAL A 26 25.67 4.60 35.54
C VAL A 26 24.66 4.19 34.47
N LYS A 27 23.60 3.47 34.85
CA LYS A 27 22.50 3.14 33.94
C LYS A 27 21.58 4.33 33.79
N CYS A 28 21.78 5.14 32.75
CA CYS A 28 20.82 6.16 32.36
C CYS A 28 19.54 5.52 31.78
N CYS A 29 18.37 6.07 32.14
CA CYS A 29 17.10 5.63 31.58
C CYS A 29 17.07 5.83 30.06
N SER A 30 16.87 4.74 29.31
CA SER A 30 16.71 4.83 27.86
C SER A 30 15.40 5.52 27.49
N LEU A 31 15.43 6.39 26.48
CA LEU A 31 14.22 7.02 25.95
C LEU A 31 13.25 5.98 25.38
N LYS A 32 11.97 6.08 25.75
CA LYS A 32 10.90 5.21 25.24
C LYS A 32 10.53 5.60 23.81
N LYS A 33 11.11 4.92 22.82
CA LYS A 33 10.80 5.12 21.40
C LYS A 33 9.50 4.44 21.00
N ASN A 34 8.63 5.12 20.27
CA ASN A 34 7.39 4.54 19.75
C ASN A 34 7.70 3.54 18.60
N PRO A 35 7.36 2.24 18.73
CA PRO A 35 7.68 1.22 17.72
C PRO A 35 6.91 1.39 16.41
N LEU A 36 5.70 1.96 16.42
CA LEU A 36 4.96 2.19 15.17
C LEU A 36 5.63 3.23 14.28
N LYS A 37 6.31 4.21 14.91
CA LYS A 37 7.05 5.27 14.21
C LYS A 37 8.54 4.92 14.01
N ASN A 38 9.13 4.09 14.87
CA ASN A 38 10.54 3.73 14.82
C ASN A 38 10.74 2.26 14.42
N LEU A 39 11.24 2.03 13.20
CA LEU A 39 11.46 0.69 12.67
C LEU A 39 12.36 -0.16 13.57
N ASN A 40 13.48 0.36 14.07
CA ASN A 40 14.40 -0.43 14.90
C ASN A 40 13.75 -0.91 16.20
N ALA A 41 12.95 -0.05 16.83
CA ALA A 41 12.14 -0.44 17.99
C ALA A 41 11.08 -1.50 17.61
N MET A 42 10.44 -1.36 16.44
CA MET A 42 9.49 -2.35 15.93
C MET A 42 10.15 -3.70 15.63
N LEU A 43 11.35 -3.70 15.06
CA LEU A 43 12.09 -4.92 14.72
C LEU A 43 12.58 -5.64 15.97
N LYS A 44 13.00 -4.89 16.99
CA LYS A 44 13.35 -5.47 18.30
C LYS A 44 12.15 -6.15 18.96
N LEU A 45 10.95 -5.57 18.82
CA LEU A 45 9.72 -6.13 19.37
C LEU A 45 9.18 -7.29 18.53
N ASN A 46 9.20 -7.14 17.20
CA ASN A 46 8.67 -8.09 16.23
C ASN A 46 9.63 -8.24 15.04
N PRO A 47 10.44 -9.30 14.99
CA PRO A 47 11.37 -9.53 13.89
C PRO A 47 10.65 -9.81 12.56
N TYR A 48 9.45 -10.41 12.60
CA TYR A 48 8.65 -10.69 11.40
C TYR A 48 8.15 -9.41 10.71
N ALA A 49 8.11 -8.27 11.40
CA ALA A 49 7.74 -6.99 10.80
C ALA A 49 8.58 -6.63 9.56
N LYS A 50 9.86 -7.05 9.51
CA LYS A 50 10.71 -6.87 8.33
C LYS A 50 10.18 -7.63 7.12
N THR A 51 9.82 -8.89 7.33
CA THR A 51 9.33 -9.78 6.28
C THR A 51 7.95 -9.32 5.77
N ALA A 52 7.04 -8.97 6.68
CA ALA A 52 5.72 -8.48 6.32
C ALA A 52 5.79 -7.19 5.49
N ARG A 53 6.63 -6.22 5.89
CA ARG A 53 6.87 -5.00 5.09
C ARG A 53 7.44 -5.31 3.71
N ARG A 54 8.39 -6.24 3.61
CA ARG A 54 8.97 -6.64 2.32
C ARG A 54 7.93 -7.27 1.41
N MET A 55 7.10 -8.18 1.92
CA MET A 55 6.02 -8.80 1.14
C MET A 55 5.00 -7.77 0.66
N ALA A 56 4.63 -6.81 1.51
CA ALA A 56 3.70 -5.74 1.13
C ALA A 56 4.24 -4.91 -0.05
N LEU A 57 5.53 -4.55 -0.03
CA LEU A 57 6.17 -3.80 -1.13
C LEU A 57 6.21 -4.59 -2.45
N LEU A 58 6.53 -5.89 -2.38
CA LEU A 58 6.53 -6.75 -3.58
C LEU A 58 5.12 -6.87 -4.17
N ALA A 59 4.12 -7.12 -3.32
CA ALA A 59 2.73 -7.19 -3.75
C ALA A 59 2.22 -5.86 -4.34
N GLU A 60 2.67 -4.72 -3.81
CA GLU A 60 2.34 -3.41 -4.38
C GLU A 60 2.98 -3.21 -5.76
N ALA A 61 4.25 -3.56 -5.93
CA ALA A 61 4.93 -3.50 -7.22
C ALA A 61 4.23 -4.38 -8.28
N GLU A 62 3.84 -5.59 -7.92
CA GLU A 62 3.07 -6.49 -8.78
C GLU A 62 1.70 -5.91 -9.15
N ARG A 63 0.99 -5.34 -8.18
CA ARG A 63 -0.31 -4.68 -8.44
C ARG A 63 -0.18 -3.51 -9.40
N VAL A 64 0.86 -2.68 -9.25
CA VAL A 64 1.11 -1.55 -10.15
C VAL A 64 1.41 -2.05 -11.56
N LYS A 65 2.25 -3.08 -11.70
CA LYS A 65 2.56 -3.70 -12.99
C LYS A 65 1.31 -4.27 -13.65
N ALA A 66 0.53 -5.07 -12.92
CA ALA A 66 -0.70 -5.67 -13.44
C ALA A 66 -1.76 -4.62 -13.83
N LYS A 67 -1.88 -3.53 -13.06
CA LYS A 67 -2.75 -2.39 -13.42
C LYS A 67 -2.29 -1.73 -14.70
N LYS A 68 -0.97 -1.51 -14.85
CA LYS A 68 -0.39 -0.93 -16.07
C LYS A 68 -0.65 -1.82 -17.28
N GLU A 69 -0.41 -3.13 -17.19
CA GLU A 69 -0.68 -4.07 -18.29
C GLU A 69 -2.17 -4.11 -18.67
N LYS A 70 -3.08 -4.10 -17.69
CA LYS A 70 -4.53 -4.04 -17.95
C LYS A 70 -4.91 -2.73 -18.63
N LEU A 71 -4.34 -1.62 -18.20
CA LEU A 71 -4.55 -0.30 -18.79
C LEU A 71 -4.01 -0.26 -20.23
N ASP A 72 -2.81 -0.78 -20.45
CA ASP A 72 -2.17 -0.84 -21.76
C ASP A 72 -2.97 -1.72 -22.71
N LYS A 73 -3.47 -2.89 -22.27
CA LYS A 73 -4.40 -3.72 -23.08
C LYS A 73 -5.71 -3.02 -23.45
N LYS A 74 -6.22 -2.15 -22.58
CA LYS A 74 -7.40 -1.31 -22.87
C LYS A 74 -7.08 -0.14 -23.79
N ARG A 75 -5.83 0.34 -23.77
CA ARG A 75 -5.34 1.47 -24.56
C ARG A 75 -4.79 1.06 -25.92
N THR A 76 -4.25 -0.15 -26.05
CA THR A 76 -3.93 -0.76 -27.33
C THR A 76 -5.22 -0.80 -28.12
N GLN A 77 -5.23 -0.05 -29.22
CA GLN A 77 -6.44 0.24 -29.94
C GLN A 77 -7.07 -1.05 -30.45
N LEU A 78 -8.40 -1.13 -30.37
CA LEU A 78 -9.22 -1.98 -31.23
C LEU A 78 -8.65 -1.92 -32.66
N SER A 79 -8.74 -3.02 -33.42
CA SER A 79 -8.29 -3.02 -34.81
C SER A 79 -8.84 -1.78 -35.51
N LYS A 80 -8.07 -1.16 -36.41
CA LYS A 80 -8.55 0.04 -37.12
C LYS A 80 -9.92 -0.21 -37.76
N GLU A 81 -10.17 -1.44 -38.16
CA GLU A 81 -11.44 -1.94 -38.67
C GLU A 81 -12.55 -1.89 -37.61
N ASP A 82 -12.34 -2.47 -36.44
CA ASP A 82 -13.29 -2.42 -35.31
C ASP A 82 -13.60 -0.99 -34.85
N ALA A 83 -12.58 -0.13 -34.84
CA ALA A 83 -12.76 1.28 -34.49
C ALA A 83 -13.60 2.05 -35.54
N VAL A 84 -13.48 1.68 -36.82
CA VAL A 84 -14.28 2.25 -37.91
C VAL A 84 -15.71 1.72 -37.87
N THR A 85 -15.93 0.43 -37.63
CA THR A 85 -17.28 -0.14 -37.52
C THR A 85 -18.06 0.41 -36.34
N ILE A 86 -17.43 0.57 -35.16
CA ILE A 86 -18.06 1.19 -33.98
C ILE A 86 -18.44 2.65 -34.27
N LYS A 87 -17.55 3.41 -34.93
CA LYS A 87 -17.84 4.81 -35.30
C LYS A 87 -18.93 4.90 -36.37
N ALA A 88 -18.96 3.97 -37.33
CA ALA A 88 -19.98 3.89 -38.37
C ALA A 88 -21.35 3.59 -37.75
N ALA A 89 -21.44 2.56 -36.89
CA ALA A 89 -22.67 2.22 -36.17
C ALA A 89 -23.19 3.40 -35.33
N GLY A 90 -22.31 4.12 -34.64
CA GLY A 90 -22.69 5.32 -33.88
C GLY A 90 -23.23 6.44 -34.77
N LYS A 91 -22.56 6.73 -35.90
CA LYS A 91 -23.03 7.73 -36.87
C LYS A 91 -24.37 7.34 -37.49
N GLU A 92 -24.56 6.06 -37.79
CA GLU A 92 -25.78 5.52 -38.38
C GLU A 92 -26.95 5.64 -37.40
N TRP A 93 -26.74 5.30 -36.12
CA TRP A 93 -27.73 5.51 -35.06
C TRP A 93 -28.13 6.99 -34.92
N TYR A 94 -27.16 7.93 -34.91
CA TYR A 94 -27.48 9.36 -34.89
C TYR A 94 -28.21 9.82 -36.16
N LYS A 95 -27.83 9.30 -37.33
CA LYS A 95 -28.49 9.62 -38.61
C LYS A 95 -29.96 9.16 -38.61
N THR A 96 -30.27 8.00 -38.02
CA THR A 96 -31.65 7.54 -37.86
C THR A 96 -32.50 8.43 -36.95
N MET A 97 -31.90 9.14 -35.99
CA MET A 97 -32.62 10.07 -35.10
C MET A 97 -32.78 11.49 -35.66
N ILE A 98 -32.02 11.86 -36.70
CA ILE A 98 -32.05 13.22 -37.27
C ILE A 98 -33.00 13.30 -38.49
N SER A 99 -33.38 12.16 -39.07
CA SER A 99 -34.24 12.10 -40.25
C SER A 99 -35.64 11.59 -39.93
N ASP A 100 -36.50 12.45 -39.38
CA ASP A 100 -37.96 12.26 -39.44
C ASP A 100 -38.47 12.65 -40.84
N SER A 101 -37.96 12.01 -41.88
CA SER A 101 -38.43 12.14 -43.26
C SER A 101 -39.12 10.85 -43.65
N ASP A 102 -40.19 10.92 -44.44
CA ASP A 102 -41.13 9.86 -44.88
C ASP A 102 -40.50 8.49 -45.26
N TYR A 103 -39.18 8.43 -45.50
CA TYR A 103 -38.42 7.19 -45.69
C TYR A 103 -38.17 6.39 -44.39
N THR A 104 -38.18 6.99 -43.20
CA THR A 104 -38.05 6.27 -41.92
C THR A 104 -39.36 5.63 -41.46
N GLU A 105 -40.49 6.07 -42.00
CA GLU A 105 -41.81 5.52 -41.70
C GLU A 105 -41.99 4.09 -42.24
N PHE A 106 -41.38 3.76 -43.39
CA PHE A 106 -41.46 2.42 -43.98
C PHE A 106 -40.72 1.35 -43.16
N GLU A 107 -39.53 1.68 -42.67
CA GLU A 107 -38.75 0.80 -41.78
C GLU A 107 -39.45 0.60 -40.43
N ASN A 108 -40.03 1.67 -39.88
CA ASN A 108 -40.83 1.59 -38.67
C ASN A 108 -42.11 0.77 -38.86
N PHE A 109 -42.77 0.90 -40.02
CA PHE A 109 -43.98 0.15 -40.37
C PHE A 109 -43.69 -1.35 -40.56
N SER A 110 -42.62 -1.69 -41.28
CA SER A 110 -42.14 -3.08 -41.45
C SER A 110 -41.81 -3.73 -40.09
N LYS A 111 -41.11 -2.99 -39.22
CA LYS A 111 -40.82 -3.43 -37.85
C LYS A 111 -42.08 -3.65 -37.01
N TRP A 112 -43.09 -2.78 -37.16
CA TRP A 112 -44.36 -2.92 -36.44
C TRP A 112 -45.14 -4.17 -36.90
N LEU A 113 -45.26 -4.38 -38.21
CA LEU A 113 -45.92 -5.57 -38.77
C LEU A 113 -45.25 -6.89 -38.38
N GLY A 114 -43.92 -6.90 -38.28
CA GLY A 114 -43.16 -8.07 -37.83
C GLY A 114 -43.34 -8.39 -36.34
N VAL A 115 -43.63 -7.38 -35.50
CA VAL A 115 -43.87 -7.55 -34.06
C VAL A 115 -45.32 -7.99 -33.78
N THR A 116 -46.30 -7.58 -34.60
CA THR A 116 -47.72 -7.93 -34.42
C THR A 116 -48.08 -9.33 -34.92
N SER A 117 -47.19 -9.99 -35.66
CA SER A 117 -47.43 -11.29 -36.30
C SER A 117 -46.89 -12.49 -35.49
N ASN A 118 -46.59 -12.30 -34.20
CA ASN A 118 -46.09 -13.31 -33.27
C ASN A 118 -46.94 -13.32 -31.99
#